data_AF-A0A976QS17-F1
#
_entry.id   AF-A0A976QS17-F1
#
_cell.length_a   1.000
_cell.length_b   1.000
_cell.length_c   1.000
_cell.angle_alpha   90.00
_cell.angle_beta   90.00
_cell.angle_gamma   90.00
#
_symmetry.space_group_name_H-M   'P 1'
#
loop_
_entity.id
_entity.type
_entity.pdbx_description
1 polymer ?
#
loop_
_entity_poly.entity_id
_entity_poly.type
_entity_poly.pdbx_seq_one_letter_code
_entity_poly.pdbx_strand_id
1 'polypeptide(L)'
;MDSLDQENVELFATLSKTEPWRLQRHYFPSKLGGFPSWLDPVHLPSESELKCDECLSILTFVLQVYAPDELCEDDMAFHRTVFLFVCQPCGNRWKAFRSQLPRKNDYYDFHPLEDNITVADSEIVKRCCLACGLPSEKVAKEPVQELTSMKIQLMDDAEHRELHERCKIAVIHKTLKATLEEWNLNICEGEIPVTGDYLSHEKLLYKKYLMEKKSNGDIMDESEEQAFESIQEENMVMDKSFKKFCKKTTPYEVLYYSREGEPLWLSDKTKRPVIAGIEKTMEPKSEDSSADESDTGHIVDELEQTIIPMCENCGSVRSFEFQVLPQILHYLNSDRIDFGSISVYTCSKSCKIENKYQKEVVFMEKDYSLIPKKTIIN
;
A
#
# COMPACT_ATOMS: atom_id res chain seq x y z
N MET A 1 -2.15 -24.71 -30.89
CA MET A 1 -2.50 -25.00 -29.49
C MET A 1 -2.44 -23.65 -28.83
N ASP A 2 -3.63 -23.07 -28.68
CA ASP A 2 -3.84 -21.64 -28.58
C ASP A 2 -3.13 -21.06 -27.35
N SER A 3 -2.40 -19.97 -27.56
CA SER A 3 -1.99 -19.06 -26.51
C SER A 3 -3.29 -18.50 -25.91
N LEU A 4 -3.75 -19.12 -24.83
CA LEU A 4 -4.70 -18.46 -23.93
C LEU A 4 -3.98 -17.22 -23.45
N ASP A 5 -4.33 -16.06 -24.01
CA ASP A 5 -4.03 -14.78 -23.42
C ASP A 5 -4.57 -14.84 -21.99
N GLN A 6 -3.67 -15.06 -21.02
CA GLN A 6 -4.00 -14.89 -19.61
C GLN A 6 -4.30 -13.41 -19.44
N GLU A 7 -5.57 -13.03 -19.59
CA GLU A 7 -6.02 -11.70 -19.19
C GLU A 7 -5.76 -11.58 -17.69
N ASN A 8 -4.85 -10.67 -17.33
CA ASN A 8 -4.57 -10.34 -15.94
C ASN A 8 -5.87 -9.86 -15.29
N VAL A 9 -6.26 -10.51 -14.19
CA VAL A 9 -7.47 -10.15 -13.45
C VAL A 9 -7.24 -8.80 -12.76
N GLU A 10 -8.00 -7.80 -13.19
CA GLU A 10 -8.02 -6.46 -12.58
C GLU A 10 -9.15 -6.40 -11.55
N LEU A 11 -8.81 -6.14 -10.29
CA LEU A 11 -9.77 -6.00 -9.19
C LEU A 11 -9.59 -4.65 -8.51
N PHE A 12 -10.69 -4.12 -7.98
CA PHE A 12 -10.68 -2.91 -7.15
C PHE A 12 -11.22 -3.22 -5.77
N ALA A 13 -10.78 -2.44 -4.78
CA ALA A 13 -11.22 -2.63 -3.41
C ALA A 13 -11.79 -1.37 -2.78
N THR A 14 -12.84 -1.55 -1.98
CA THR A 14 -13.53 -0.51 -1.22
C THR A 14 -13.48 -0.81 0.28
N LEU A 15 -13.69 0.20 1.12
CA LEU A 15 -13.66 0.05 2.57
C LEU A 15 -15.06 -0.03 3.17
N SER A 16 -15.24 -0.94 4.13
CA SER A 16 -16.46 -1.02 4.94
C SER A 16 -16.14 -1.35 6.40
N LYS A 17 -17.08 -1.05 7.29
CA LYS A 17 -17.04 -1.56 8.67
C LYS A 17 -17.51 -3.00 8.69
N THR A 18 -16.89 -3.79 9.56
CA THR A 18 -17.24 -5.20 9.76
C THR A 18 -17.01 -5.60 11.21
N GLU A 19 -17.49 -6.78 11.57
CA GLU A 19 -17.32 -7.33 12.90
C GLU A 19 -15.85 -7.65 13.19
N PRO A 20 -15.32 -7.34 14.40
CA PRO A 20 -13.90 -7.52 14.71
C PRO A 20 -13.35 -8.93 14.48
N TRP A 21 -14.16 -9.97 14.67
CA TRP A 21 -13.75 -11.36 14.49
C TRP A 21 -13.36 -11.67 13.04
N ARG A 22 -14.00 -11.04 12.04
CA ARG A 22 -13.67 -11.20 10.61
C ARG A 22 -12.28 -10.70 10.25
N LEU A 23 -11.71 -9.83 11.08
CA LEU A 23 -10.41 -9.22 10.86
C LEU A 23 -9.28 -9.94 11.60
N GLN A 24 -9.55 -11.08 12.22
CA GLN A 24 -8.52 -11.93 12.84
C GLN A 24 -7.80 -12.76 11.79
N ARG A 25 -6.53 -13.13 12.04
CA ARG A 25 -5.69 -13.90 11.11
C ARG A 25 -6.29 -15.24 10.69
N HIS A 26 -7.16 -15.80 11.51
CA HIS A 26 -7.88 -17.05 11.27
C HIS A 26 -8.89 -16.99 10.11
N TYR A 27 -9.30 -15.77 9.72
CA TYR A 27 -10.23 -15.52 8.61
C TYR A 27 -9.54 -14.92 7.38
N PHE A 28 -8.19 -14.89 7.36
CA PHE A 28 -7.37 -14.42 6.24
C PHE A 28 -7.83 -13.08 5.62
N PRO A 29 -7.95 -12.00 6.43
CA PRO A 29 -8.56 -10.76 5.98
C PRO A 29 -7.64 -9.96 5.05
N SER A 30 -8.28 -9.27 4.11
CA SER A 30 -7.75 -8.04 3.52
C SER A 30 -8.31 -6.86 4.32
N LYS A 31 -7.45 -5.97 4.83
CA LYS A 31 -7.85 -4.92 5.77
C LYS A 31 -6.92 -3.72 5.77
N LEU A 32 -7.45 -2.58 6.21
CA LEU A 32 -6.72 -1.34 6.50
C LEU A 32 -6.67 -1.13 8.00
N GLY A 33 -5.52 -0.75 8.53
CA GLY A 33 -5.26 -0.35 9.91
C GLY A 33 -5.50 -1.44 10.95
N GLY A 34 -5.61 -1.03 12.21
CA GLY A 34 -5.65 -1.94 13.36
C GLY A 34 -4.34 -2.69 13.57
N PHE A 35 -4.45 -3.94 14.06
CA PHE A 35 -3.28 -4.80 14.26
C PHE A 35 -3.05 -5.63 12.98
N PRO A 36 -1.80 -5.89 12.58
CA PRO A 36 -1.55 -6.83 11.51
C PRO A 36 -2.10 -8.20 11.91
N SER A 37 -2.85 -8.81 11.01
CA SER A 37 -3.31 -10.19 11.14
C SER A 37 -2.24 -11.09 10.54
N TRP A 38 -1.16 -11.27 11.31
CA TRP A 38 0.04 -12.00 10.92
C TRP A 38 -0.29 -13.44 10.50
N LEU A 39 0.05 -13.80 9.26
CA LEU A 39 -0.20 -15.14 8.71
C LEU A 39 0.64 -16.23 9.39
N ASP A 40 1.95 -16.06 9.50
CA ASP A 40 2.80 -16.87 10.38
C ASP A 40 2.96 -16.10 11.70
N PRO A 41 2.27 -16.51 12.79
CA PRO A 41 2.29 -15.76 14.05
C PRO A 41 3.59 -16.00 14.86
N VAL A 42 4.48 -16.88 14.41
CA VAL A 42 5.68 -17.29 15.14
C VAL A 42 6.92 -16.64 14.54
N HIS A 43 7.13 -16.76 13.23
CA HIS A 43 8.33 -16.31 12.54
C HIS A 43 8.17 -14.90 11.97
N LEU A 44 7.82 -13.97 12.85
CA LEU A 44 7.57 -12.57 12.50
C LEU A 44 8.84 -11.85 12.02
N PRO A 45 8.72 -10.76 11.24
CA PRO A 45 9.86 -9.88 10.97
C PRO A 45 10.49 -9.40 12.28
N SER A 46 11.81 -9.20 12.29
CA SER A 46 12.47 -8.63 13.46
C SER A 46 12.00 -7.18 13.71
N GLU A 47 12.15 -6.72 14.95
CA GLU A 47 11.83 -5.33 15.29
C GLU A 47 12.68 -4.35 14.46
N SER A 48 13.92 -4.74 14.16
CA SER A 48 14.85 -3.96 13.33
C SER A 48 14.38 -3.79 11.89
N GLU A 49 13.81 -4.82 11.28
CA GLU A 49 13.30 -4.77 9.90
C GLU A 49 12.09 -3.84 9.77
N LEU A 50 11.32 -3.69 10.85
CA LEU A 50 10.15 -2.83 10.96
C LEU A 50 10.49 -1.42 11.48
N LYS A 51 11.76 -1.01 11.53
CA LYS A 51 12.17 0.38 11.78
C LYS A 51 12.34 1.15 10.49
N CYS A 52 12.08 2.45 10.53
CA CYS A 52 12.42 3.35 9.44
C CYS A 52 13.94 3.46 9.29
N ASP A 53 14.45 3.36 8.06
CA ASP A 53 15.91 3.42 7.84
C ASP A 53 16.47 4.85 8.00
N GLU A 54 15.62 5.88 8.07
CA GLU A 54 16.01 7.28 8.29
C GLU A 54 15.93 7.69 9.75
N CYS A 55 14.73 7.65 10.33
CA CYS A 55 14.49 8.16 11.68
C CYS A 55 14.52 7.08 12.76
N LEU A 56 14.71 5.81 12.38
CA LEU A 56 14.78 4.63 13.26
C LEU A 56 13.51 4.35 14.09
N SER A 57 12.45 5.15 13.91
CA SER A 57 11.16 4.93 14.54
C SER A 57 10.49 3.66 13.99
N ILE A 58 9.82 2.91 14.86
CA ILE A 58 9.04 1.74 14.44
C ILE A 58 7.93 2.18 13.50
N LEU A 59 7.77 1.46 12.39
CA LEU A 59 6.76 1.75 11.37
C LEU A 59 5.33 1.56 11.92
N THR A 60 4.36 2.00 11.15
CA THR A 60 2.93 1.83 11.41
C THR A 60 2.35 0.90 10.34
N PHE A 61 1.60 -0.10 10.77
CA PHE A 61 0.86 -0.99 9.87
C PHE A 61 -0.22 -0.20 9.13
N VAL A 62 -0.23 -0.30 7.80
CA VAL A 62 -1.18 0.40 6.93
C VAL A 62 -2.26 -0.55 6.46
N LEU A 63 -1.90 -1.60 5.73
CA LEU A 63 -2.86 -2.55 5.21
C LEU A 63 -2.23 -3.91 4.97
N GLN A 64 -3.09 -4.91 4.79
CA GLN A 64 -2.71 -6.21 4.25
C GLN A 64 -3.72 -6.65 3.20
N VAL A 65 -3.22 -7.40 2.21
CA VAL A 65 -4.02 -8.02 1.16
C VAL A 65 -3.77 -9.52 1.21
N TYR A 66 -4.82 -10.29 1.44
CA TYR A 66 -4.80 -11.74 1.25
C TYR A 66 -4.96 -12.03 -0.25
N ALA A 67 -3.93 -12.64 -0.83
CA ALA A 67 -3.73 -12.83 -2.26
C ALA A 67 -3.15 -14.24 -2.50
N PRO A 68 -3.97 -15.30 -2.32
CA PRO A 68 -3.53 -16.68 -2.51
C PRO A 68 -3.03 -16.90 -3.93
N ASP A 69 -2.07 -17.81 -4.08
CA ASP A 69 -1.46 -18.12 -5.37
C ASP A 69 -1.56 -19.62 -5.66
N GLU A 70 -2.69 -20.01 -6.26
CA GLU A 70 -2.97 -21.41 -6.65
C GLU A 70 -2.11 -21.88 -7.83
N LEU A 71 -1.44 -20.96 -8.53
CA LEU A 71 -0.57 -21.28 -9.67
C LEU A 71 0.91 -21.43 -9.26
N CYS A 72 1.21 -21.29 -7.96
CA CYS A 72 2.57 -21.47 -7.45
C CYS A 72 3.00 -22.94 -7.59
N GLU A 73 4.08 -23.19 -8.34
CA GLU A 73 4.58 -24.54 -8.70
C GLU A 73 4.77 -25.49 -7.50
N ASP A 74 5.07 -24.96 -6.32
CA ASP A 74 5.40 -25.72 -5.12
C ASP A 74 4.22 -25.87 -4.12
N ASP A 75 3.02 -25.35 -4.42
CA ASP A 75 1.86 -25.27 -3.50
C ASP A 75 2.15 -24.58 -2.13
N MET A 76 3.27 -23.85 -2.05
CA MET A 76 3.75 -23.19 -0.83
C MET A 76 3.08 -21.83 -0.59
N ALA A 77 2.21 -21.40 -1.49
CA ALA A 77 1.56 -20.08 -1.47
C ALA A 77 0.03 -20.17 -1.43
N PHE A 78 -0.50 -21.30 -0.93
CA PHE A 78 -1.94 -21.49 -0.75
C PHE A 78 -2.55 -20.37 0.10
N HIS A 79 -1.94 -20.07 1.25
CA HIS A 79 -2.20 -18.84 1.97
C HIS A 79 -1.06 -17.89 1.66
N ARG A 80 -1.37 -16.71 1.14
CA ARG A 80 -0.36 -15.69 0.83
C ARG A 80 -0.92 -14.32 1.16
N THR A 81 -0.17 -13.56 1.94
CA THR A 81 -0.57 -12.23 2.39
C THR A 81 0.57 -11.27 2.20
N VAL A 82 0.27 -10.09 1.62
CA VAL A 82 1.21 -8.99 1.49
C VAL A 82 0.82 -7.88 2.45
N PHE A 83 1.76 -7.45 3.27
CA PHE A 83 1.62 -6.45 4.31
C PHE A 83 2.34 -5.17 3.89
N LEU A 84 1.76 -4.03 4.22
CA LEU A 84 2.30 -2.71 3.92
C LEU A 84 2.41 -1.86 5.20
N PHE A 85 3.55 -1.21 5.36
CA PHE A 85 3.89 -0.39 6.51
C PHE A 85 4.44 0.97 6.07
N VAL A 86 4.23 2.01 6.89
CA VAL A 86 4.74 3.36 6.64
C VAL A 86 5.32 3.98 7.90
N CYS A 87 6.36 4.79 7.73
CA CYS A 87 6.87 5.64 8.79
C CYS A 87 6.01 6.89 8.91
N GLN A 88 5.13 6.97 9.92
CA GLN A 88 4.33 8.18 10.17
C GLN A 88 5.17 9.46 10.40
N PRO A 89 6.32 9.41 11.11
CA PRO A 89 7.18 10.58 11.23
C PRO A 89 7.70 11.15 9.91
N CYS A 90 8.14 10.29 8.97
CA CYS A 90 8.68 10.72 7.68
C CYS A 90 7.61 10.89 6.58
N GLY A 91 6.48 10.19 6.69
CA GLY A 91 5.37 10.24 5.73
C GLY A 91 5.56 9.43 4.45
N ASN A 92 6.80 9.22 4.02
CA ASN A 92 7.15 8.68 2.70
C ASN A 92 8.04 7.43 2.73
N ARG A 93 8.34 6.88 3.91
CA ARG A 93 9.18 5.69 4.07
C ARG A 93 8.30 4.45 4.25
N TRP A 94 8.18 3.68 3.18
CA TRP A 94 7.31 2.51 3.11
C TRP A 94 8.12 1.21 3.13
N LYS A 95 7.55 0.15 3.70
CA LYS A 95 8.08 -1.22 3.60
C LYS A 95 6.93 -2.19 3.33
N ALA A 96 7.17 -3.17 2.47
CA ALA A 96 6.25 -4.27 2.22
C ALA A 96 6.89 -5.60 2.61
N PHE A 97 6.06 -6.52 3.11
CA PHE A 97 6.46 -7.86 3.45
C PHE A 97 5.44 -8.86 2.93
N ARG A 98 5.91 -9.98 2.41
CA ARG A 98 5.10 -11.10 1.97
C ARG A 98 5.29 -12.27 2.92
N SER A 99 4.19 -12.88 3.33
CA SER A 99 4.18 -14.17 4.03
C SER A 99 3.36 -15.15 3.22
N GLN A 100 3.76 -16.40 3.28
CA GLN A 100 3.03 -17.48 2.62
C GLN A 100 3.14 -18.77 3.42
N LEU A 101 2.09 -19.57 3.35
CA LEU A 101 2.03 -20.89 3.95
C LEU A 101 1.41 -21.88 2.97
N PRO A 102 1.89 -23.14 2.95
CA PRO A 102 1.20 -24.22 2.26
C PRO A 102 -0.16 -24.50 2.92
N ARG A 103 -1.03 -25.21 2.19
CA ARG A 103 -2.36 -25.59 2.70
C ARG A 103 -2.29 -26.33 4.03
N LYS A 104 -1.37 -27.30 4.12
CA LYS A 104 -1.08 -28.02 5.36
C LYS A 104 0.05 -27.30 6.09
N ASN A 105 -0.27 -26.67 7.22
CA ASN A 105 0.67 -25.95 8.06
C ASN A 105 0.30 -26.12 9.54
N ASP A 106 1.14 -25.59 10.44
CA ASP A 106 1.00 -25.79 11.89
C ASP A 106 0.04 -24.79 12.57
N TYR A 107 -0.48 -23.80 11.84
CA TYR A 107 -1.18 -22.65 12.41
C TYR A 107 -2.67 -22.60 12.10
N TYR A 108 -3.09 -23.24 11.01
CA TYR A 108 -4.46 -23.17 10.51
C TYR A 108 -5.01 -24.55 10.18
N ASP A 109 -6.26 -24.77 10.58
CA ASP A 109 -6.97 -25.99 10.24
C ASP A 109 -7.27 -26.10 8.76
N PHE A 110 -7.42 -27.35 8.30
CA PHE A 110 -7.82 -27.62 6.92
C PHE A 110 -9.25 -27.16 6.63
N HIS A 111 -10.10 -27.02 7.64
CA HIS A 111 -11.46 -26.51 7.49
C HIS A 111 -11.52 -25.08 8.00
N PRO A 112 -12.19 -24.16 7.27
CA PRO A 112 -12.37 -22.80 7.75
C PRO A 112 -13.16 -22.81 9.06
N LEU A 113 -12.86 -21.87 9.94
CA LEU A 113 -13.62 -21.65 11.16
C LEU A 113 -15.03 -21.16 10.82
N GLU A 114 -15.98 -21.51 11.68
CA GLU A 114 -17.34 -21.00 11.58
C GLU A 114 -17.37 -19.48 11.84
N ASP A 115 -18.36 -18.81 11.26
CA ASP A 115 -18.59 -17.38 11.46
C ASP A 115 -18.89 -17.05 12.93
N ASN A 116 -18.55 -15.82 13.35
CA ASN A 116 -18.78 -15.28 14.70
C ASN A 116 -17.96 -15.92 15.83
N ILE A 117 -16.93 -16.70 15.51
CA ILE A 117 -15.99 -17.20 16.51
C ILE A 117 -14.83 -16.21 16.67
N THR A 118 -14.59 -15.75 17.89
CA THR A 118 -13.41 -14.95 18.22
C THR A 118 -12.36 -15.85 18.85
N VAL A 119 -11.18 -15.92 18.23
CA VAL A 119 -10.07 -16.76 18.71
C VAL A 119 -9.07 -15.91 19.48
N ALA A 120 -8.66 -16.38 20.67
CA ALA A 120 -7.57 -15.76 21.43
C ALA A 120 -6.22 -16.06 20.75
N ASP A 121 -5.38 -15.03 20.58
CA ASP A 121 -4.12 -15.18 19.85
C ASP A 121 -2.91 -15.06 20.78
N SER A 122 -2.61 -16.16 21.49
CA SER A 122 -1.53 -16.19 22.46
C SER A 122 -0.15 -15.95 21.83
N GLU A 123 0.04 -16.28 20.56
CA GLU A 123 1.33 -16.12 19.89
C GLU A 123 1.68 -14.65 19.67
N ILE A 124 0.67 -13.83 19.39
CA ILE A 124 0.79 -12.37 19.22
C ILE A 124 1.07 -11.70 20.57
N VAL A 125 0.39 -12.11 21.64
CA VAL A 125 0.64 -11.60 23.00
C VAL A 125 2.10 -11.82 23.42
N LYS A 126 2.64 -13.01 23.13
CA LYS A 126 4.01 -13.41 23.49
C LYS A 126 5.10 -12.73 22.66
N ARG A 127 4.79 -12.08 21.52
CA ARG A 127 5.79 -11.60 20.54
C ARG A 127 5.65 -10.15 20.13
N CYS A 128 4.47 -9.56 20.32
CA CYS A 128 4.18 -8.22 19.81
C CYS A 128 3.93 -7.21 20.93
N CYS A 129 4.26 -5.95 20.63
CA CYS A 129 3.81 -4.80 21.38
C CYS A 129 2.27 -4.75 21.41
N LEU A 130 1.69 -4.77 22.61
CA LEU A 130 0.24 -4.84 22.83
C LEU A 130 -0.53 -3.60 22.39
N ALA A 131 0.16 -2.51 22.02
CA ALA A 131 -0.47 -1.29 21.55
C ALA A 131 -0.55 -1.19 20.02
N CYS A 132 0.39 -1.78 19.28
CA CYS A 132 0.44 -1.67 17.82
C CYS A 132 0.41 -3.01 17.07
N GLY A 133 0.56 -4.14 17.77
CA GLY A 133 0.59 -5.48 17.18
C GLY A 133 1.88 -5.81 16.40
N LEU A 134 2.92 -4.98 16.47
CA LEU A 134 4.21 -5.24 15.85
C LEU A 134 5.18 -5.97 16.79
N PRO A 135 6.08 -6.82 16.26
CA PRO A 135 7.14 -7.48 17.02
C PRO A 135 7.92 -6.53 17.93
N SER A 136 8.18 -6.98 19.14
CA SER A 136 9.00 -6.27 20.14
C SER A 136 9.92 -7.28 20.81
N GLU A 137 11.22 -7.05 20.73
CA GLU A 137 12.22 -8.02 21.20
C GLU A 137 12.34 -8.05 22.73
N LYS A 138 12.04 -6.92 23.37
CA LYS A 138 12.19 -6.75 24.82
C LYS A 138 10.99 -7.31 25.57
N VAL A 139 11.27 -8.07 26.64
CA VAL A 139 10.25 -8.52 27.59
C VAL A 139 9.84 -7.35 28.48
N ALA A 140 8.54 -7.18 28.72
CA ALA A 140 8.03 -6.15 29.60
C ALA A 140 8.51 -6.39 31.03
N LYS A 141 9.12 -5.37 31.64
CA LYS A 141 9.61 -5.44 33.04
C LYS A 141 8.54 -5.06 34.06
N GLU A 142 7.49 -4.38 33.60
CA GLU A 142 6.37 -3.91 34.41
C GLU A 142 5.07 -4.43 33.79
N PRO A 143 4.03 -4.70 34.58
CA PRO A 143 2.72 -5.06 34.05
C PRO A 143 2.22 -3.94 33.15
N VAL A 144 1.86 -4.29 31.91
CA VAL A 144 1.26 -3.33 30.97
C VAL A 144 -0.06 -2.87 31.57
N GLN A 145 -0.18 -1.59 31.90
CA GLN A 145 -1.43 -1.00 32.41
C GLN A 145 -2.59 -1.34 31.48
N GLU A 146 -3.78 -1.57 32.04
CA GLU A 146 -5.01 -1.94 31.31
C GLU A 146 -5.18 -1.10 30.02
N LEU A 147 -4.81 -1.69 28.89
CA LEU A 147 -5.07 -1.15 27.58
C LEU A 147 -6.54 -1.43 27.29
N THR A 148 -7.39 -0.45 27.55
CA THR A 148 -8.87 -0.55 27.45
C THR A 148 -9.40 -0.86 26.04
N SER A 149 -8.53 -0.95 25.03
CA SER A 149 -8.86 -1.19 23.62
C SER A 149 -8.27 -2.48 23.05
N MET A 150 -7.78 -3.40 23.87
CA MET A 150 -7.21 -4.65 23.36
C MET A 150 -8.27 -5.55 22.74
N LYS A 151 -8.12 -5.87 21.45
CA LYS A 151 -8.88 -6.91 20.74
C LYS A 151 -8.35 -8.33 21.00
N ILE A 152 -7.35 -8.45 21.86
CA ILE A 152 -6.71 -9.71 22.20
C ILE A 152 -7.08 -10.02 23.64
N GLN A 153 -7.65 -11.20 23.87
CA GLN A 153 -7.84 -11.71 25.22
C GLN A 153 -6.46 -11.96 25.84
N LEU A 154 -6.13 -11.18 26.87
CA LEU A 154 -4.93 -11.41 27.65
C LEU A 154 -5.09 -12.73 28.44
N MET A 155 -4.03 -13.52 28.47
CA MET A 155 -3.95 -14.65 29.39
C MET A 155 -3.12 -14.20 30.59
N ASP A 156 -3.64 -14.39 31.81
CA ASP A 156 -3.06 -13.84 33.05
C ASP A 156 -1.60 -14.27 33.30
N ASP A 157 -1.18 -15.41 32.74
CA ASP A 157 0.15 -16.01 32.95
C ASP A 157 1.16 -15.77 31.81
N ALA A 158 0.84 -14.94 30.81
CA ALA A 158 1.71 -14.74 29.65
C ALA A 158 2.83 -13.70 29.91
N GLU A 159 4.06 -14.00 29.48
CA GLU A 159 5.11 -12.99 29.36
C GLU A 159 4.75 -12.03 28.22
N HIS A 160 4.53 -10.76 28.56
CA HIS A 160 4.17 -9.71 27.61
C HIS A 160 5.42 -9.01 27.07
N ARG A 161 5.34 -8.48 25.84
CA ARG A 161 6.41 -7.66 25.28
C ARG A 161 6.29 -6.19 25.63
N GLU A 162 7.43 -5.53 25.69
CA GLU A 162 7.52 -4.09 25.96
C GLU A 162 6.83 -3.30 24.84
N LEU A 163 6.12 -2.24 25.21
CA LEU A 163 5.59 -1.29 24.24
C LEU A 163 6.74 -0.57 23.54
N HIS A 164 6.64 -0.34 22.22
CA HIS A 164 7.60 0.53 21.53
C HIS A 164 7.54 1.95 22.10
N GLU A 165 8.62 2.72 21.98
CA GLU A 165 8.68 4.10 22.52
C GLU A 165 7.53 4.98 22.02
N ARG A 166 7.19 4.94 20.72
CA ARG A 166 6.03 5.69 20.19
C ARG A 166 4.70 5.24 20.81
N CYS A 167 4.58 3.95 21.11
CA CYS A 167 3.40 3.36 21.71
C CYS A 167 3.28 3.72 23.20
N LYS A 168 4.39 3.76 23.94
CA LYS A 168 4.41 4.26 25.32
C LYS A 168 3.87 5.69 25.37
N ILE A 169 4.38 6.56 24.50
CA ILE A 169 3.92 7.96 24.42
C ILE A 169 2.42 8.03 24.09
N ALA A 170 1.98 7.30 23.07
CA ALA A 170 0.58 7.23 22.67
C ALA A 170 -0.35 6.80 23.81
N VAL A 171 0.04 5.75 24.56
CA VAL A 171 -0.74 5.19 25.67
C VAL A 171 -0.76 6.12 26.89
N ILE A 172 0.40 6.65 27.28
CA ILE A 172 0.55 7.53 28.46
C ILE A 172 -0.17 8.86 28.25
N HIS A 173 0.08 9.51 27.11
CA HIS A 173 -0.45 10.86 26.86
C HIS A 173 -1.86 10.85 26.28
N LYS A 174 -2.32 9.71 25.74
CA LYS A 174 -3.63 9.56 25.07
C LYS A 174 -3.87 10.59 23.94
N THR A 175 -2.81 11.21 23.44
CA THR A 175 -2.85 12.24 22.39
C THR A 175 -2.78 11.66 20.98
N LEU A 176 -2.24 10.44 20.83
CA LEU A 176 -2.07 9.75 19.55
C LEU A 176 -2.54 8.31 19.65
N LYS A 177 -3.07 7.76 18.56
CA LYS A 177 -3.38 6.32 18.45
C LYS A 177 -2.14 5.56 18.02
N ALA A 178 -1.87 4.41 18.64
CA ALA A 178 -0.74 3.55 18.27
C ALA A 178 -0.95 2.84 16.91
N THR A 179 -2.20 2.73 16.46
CA THR A 179 -2.60 2.13 15.18
C THR A 179 -3.51 3.07 14.39
N LEU A 180 -3.59 2.82 13.09
CA LEU A 180 -4.63 3.41 12.25
C LEU A 180 -5.98 2.79 12.57
N GLU A 181 -7.05 3.48 12.17
CA GLU A 181 -8.40 2.95 12.28
C GLU A 181 -8.57 1.70 11.44
N GLU A 182 -9.30 0.72 11.97
CA GLU A 182 -9.45 -0.58 11.35
C GLU A 182 -10.69 -0.66 10.45
N TRP A 183 -10.51 -1.19 9.23
CA TRP A 183 -11.52 -1.32 8.19
C TRP A 183 -11.34 -2.63 7.42
N ASN A 184 -12.45 -3.19 6.95
CA ASN A 184 -12.43 -4.31 6.00
C ASN A 184 -12.14 -3.79 4.60
N LEU A 185 -11.24 -4.46 3.89
CA LEU A 185 -10.96 -4.19 2.48
C LEU A 185 -11.74 -5.19 1.63
N ASN A 186 -12.86 -4.75 1.05
CA ASN A 186 -13.69 -5.58 0.19
C ASN A 186 -13.09 -5.57 -1.21
N ILE A 187 -12.44 -6.66 -1.59
CA ILE A 187 -11.95 -6.86 -2.97
C ILE A 187 -13.17 -7.27 -3.80
N CYS A 188 -13.57 -6.41 -4.73
CA CYS A 188 -14.75 -6.61 -5.56
C CYS A 188 -14.36 -7.34 -6.85
N GLU A 189 -14.87 -8.55 -7.02
CA GLU A 189 -14.88 -9.25 -8.30
C GLU A 189 -16.05 -8.72 -9.14
N GLY A 190 -15.77 -8.04 -10.24
CA GLY A 190 -16.80 -7.45 -11.10
C GLY A 190 -16.24 -6.59 -12.23
N GLU A 191 -17.10 -6.24 -13.18
CA GLU A 191 -16.73 -5.34 -14.29
C GLU A 191 -16.32 -3.97 -13.76
N ILE A 192 -15.18 -3.47 -14.24
CA ILE A 192 -14.69 -2.12 -13.94
C ILE A 192 -15.72 -1.13 -14.50
N PRO A 193 -16.37 -0.30 -13.66
CA PRO A 193 -17.37 0.64 -14.17
C PRO A 193 -16.66 1.71 -15.01
N VAL A 194 -16.82 1.63 -16.34
CA VAL A 194 -16.36 2.69 -17.24
C VAL A 194 -17.33 3.86 -17.10
N THR A 195 -17.01 4.81 -16.22
CA THR A 195 -17.86 5.99 -16.03
C THR A 195 -17.63 6.99 -17.18
N GLY A 196 -18.72 7.38 -17.85
CA GLY A 196 -18.68 8.41 -18.89
C GLY A 196 -18.46 9.82 -18.34
N ASP A 197 -18.76 10.05 -17.06
CA ASP A 197 -18.66 11.33 -16.34
C ASP A 197 -17.82 11.18 -15.06
N TYR A 198 -16.56 10.76 -15.23
CA TYR A 198 -15.61 10.48 -14.14
C TYR A 198 -15.24 11.72 -13.30
N LEU A 199 -15.41 12.93 -13.84
CA LEU A 199 -15.15 14.18 -13.11
C LEU A 199 -16.33 14.63 -12.23
N SER A 200 -17.49 13.98 -12.34
CA SER A 200 -18.69 14.37 -11.59
C SER A 200 -18.44 14.42 -10.08
N HIS A 201 -17.68 13.46 -9.56
CA HIS A 201 -17.37 13.39 -8.13
C HIS A 201 -16.35 14.44 -7.70
N GLU A 202 -15.29 14.68 -8.48
CA GLU A 202 -14.31 15.74 -8.18
C GLU A 202 -14.99 17.11 -8.19
N LYS A 203 -15.88 17.36 -9.16
CA LYS A 203 -16.73 18.56 -9.21
C LYS A 203 -17.65 18.68 -7.99
N LEU A 204 -18.18 17.55 -7.48
CA LEU A 204 -18.99 17.53 -6.27
C LEU A 204 -18.17 17.83 -5.01
N LEU A 205 -16.99 17.23 -4.87
CA LEU A 205 -16.07 17.50 -3.77
C LEU A 205 -15.63 18.96 -3.78
N TYR A 206 -15.28 19.49 -4.95
CA TYR A 206 -14.93 20.89 -5.13
C TYR A 206 -16.09 21.82 -4.73
N LYS A 207 -17.31 21.55 -5.20
CA LYS A 207 -18.50 22.29 -4.76
C LYS A 207 -18.72 22.23 -3.25
N LYS A 208 -18.52 21.07 -2.62
CA LYS A 208 -18.66 20.90 -1.18
C LYS A 208 -17.59 21.70 -0.40
N TYR A 209 -16.34 21.65 -0.85
CA TYR A 209 -15.25 22.45 -0.31
C TYR A 209 -15.54 23.96 -0.40
N LEU A 210 -16.02 24.44 -1.55
CA LEU A 210 -16.43 25.83 -1.73
C LEU A 210 -17.57 26.23 -0.77
N MET A 211 -18.53 25.34 -0.53
CA MET A 211 -19.62 25.57 0.43
C MET A 211 -19.10 25.65 1.87
N GLU A 212 -18.18 24.75 2.26
CA GLU A 212 -17.56 24.76 3.60
C GLU A 212 -16.68 25.99 3.81
N LYS A 213 -15.88 26.40 2.81
CA LYS A 213 -15.09 27.63 2.86
C LYS A 213 -15.94 28.90 2.93
N LYS A 214 -17.01 28.99 2.13
CA LYS A 214 -18.01 30.08 2.24
C LYS A 214 -18.62 30.16 3.64
N SER A 215 -18.79 29.03 4.32
CA SER A 215 -19.29 28.99 5.69
C SER A 215 -18.26 29.44 6.73
N ASN A 216 -16.95 29.25 6.45
CA ASN A 216 -15.84 29.62 7.34
C ASN A 216 -15.31 31.05 7.10
N GLY A 217 -15.84 31.78 6.12
CA GLY A 217 -15.47 33.19 5.86
C GLY A 217 -14.21 33.39 5.02
N ASP A 218 -13.53 32.32 4.60
CA ASP A 218 -12.45 32.38 3.61
C ASP A 218 -13.07 32.36 2.20
N ILE A 219 -13.12 33.54 1.57
CA ILE A 219 -13.60 33.70 0.20
C ILE A 219 -12.41 33.49 -0.73
N MET A 220 -12.33 32.31 -1.35
CA MET A 220 -11.50 32.07 -2.54
C MET A 220 -12.11 32.90 -3.68
N ASP A 221 -11.30 33.65 -4.42
CA ASP A 221 -11.84 34.51 -5.49
C ASP A 221 -12.13 33.71 -6.77
N GLU A 222 -12.98 34.25 -7.64
CA GLU A 222 -13.40 33.60 -8.89
C GLU A 222 -12.21 33.29 -9.82
N SER A 223 -11.08 33.99 -9.65
CA SER A 223 -9.86 33.76 -10.43
C SER A 223 -9.10 32.51 -9.97
N GLU A 224 -9.09 32.23 -8.66
CA GLU A 224 -8.53 31.00 -8.10
C GLU A 224 -9.36 29.78 -8.50
N GLU A 225 -10.69 29.92 -8.59
CA GLU A 225 -11.58 28.86 -9.08
C GLU A 225 -11.30 28.51 -10.55
N GLN A 226 -11.23 29.53 -11.41
CA GLN A 226 -10.92 29.37 -12.82
C GLN A 226 -9.52 28.80 -13.07
N ALA A 227 -8.53 29.18 -12.24
CA ALA A 227 -7.19 28.64 -12.33
C ALA A 227 -7.15 27.13 -12.02
N PHE A 228 -7.87 26.67 -11.00
CA PHE A 228 -7.91 25.26 -10.64
C PHE A 228 -8.58 24.40 -11.72
N GLU A 229 -9.74 24.85 -12.23
CA GLU A 229 -10.44 24.16 -13.33
C GLU A 229 -9.58 24.10 -14.60
N SER A 230 -8.91 25.22 -14.95
CA SER A 230 -8.02 25.27 -16.12
C SER A 230 -6.83 24.32 -15.97
N ILE A 231 -6.23 24.21 -14.78
CA ILE A 231 -5.12 23.29 -14.51
C ILE A 231 -5.58 21.84 -14.65
N GLN A 232 -6.77 21.49 -14.12
CA GLN A 232 -7.31 20.15 -14.26
C GLN A 232 -7.62 19.80 -15.72
N GLU A 233 -8.26 20.70 -16.47
CA GLU A 233 -8.55 20.50 -17.88
C GLU A 233 -7.27 20.36 -18.72
N GLU A 234 -6.27 21.20 -18.48
CA GLU A 234 -4.96 21.10 -19.14
C GLU A 234 -4.25 19.77 -18.82
N ASN A 235 -4.23 19.36 -17.55
CA ASN A 235 -3.64 18.09 -17.14
C ASN A 235 -4.35 16.90 -17.80
N MET A 236 -5.67 16.92 -17.93
CA MET A 236 -6.44 15.85 -18.59
C MET A 236 -6.24 15.77 -20.11
N VAL A 237 -5.98 16.91 -20.77
CA VAL A 237 -5.72 16.95 -22.22
C VAL A 237 -4.30 16.49 -22.52
N MET A 238 -3.34 16.84 -21.67
CA MET A 238 -1.93 16.60 -21.91
C MET A 238 -1.40 15.30 -21.31
N ASP A 239 -1.99 14.79 -20.23
CA ASP A 239 -1.53 13.59 -19.53
C ASP A 239 -2.45 12.39 -19.81
N LYS A 240 -1.96 11.47 -20.65
CA LYS A 240 -2.71 10.26 -21.05
C LYS A 240 -2.83 9.28 -19.90
N SER A 241 -1.82 9.19 -19.04
CA SER A 241 -1.82 8.34 -17.86
C SER A 241 -2.89 8.81 -16.87
N PHE A 242 -2.91 10.10 -16.53
CA PHE A 242 -3.93 10.68 -15.65
C PHE A 242 -5.35 10.43 -16.19
N LYS A 243 -5.57 10.66 -17.49
CA LYS A 243 -6.86 10.37 -18.14
C LYS A 243 -7.25 8.89 -18.06
N LYS A 244 -6.29 7.98 -18.22
CA LYS A 244 -6.53 6.52 -18.08
C LYS A 244 -6.88 6.17 -16.64
N PHE A 245 -6.18 6.74 -15.66
CA PHE A 245 -6.44 6.58 -14.24
C PHE A 245 -7.87 7.00 -13.91
N CYS A 246 -8.26 8.24 -14.20
CA CYS A 246 -9.59 8.75 -13.88
C CYS A 246 -10.73 7.96 -14.55
N LYS A 247 -10.49 7.40 -15.75
CA LYS A 247 -11.47 6.55 -16.44
C LYS A 247 -11.65 5.18 -15.82
N LYS A 248 -10.61 4.65 -15.16
CA LYS A 248 -10.59 3.29 -14.60
C LYS A 248 -10.97 3.26 -13.12
N THR A 249 -10.71 4.33 -12.38
CA THR A 249 -10.94 4.37 -10.93
C THR A 249 -12.21 5.12 -10.58
N THR A 250 -12.86 4.71 -9.49
CA THR A 250 -13.93 5.48 -8.85
C THR A 250 -13.44 6.17 -7.57
N PRO A 251 -14.20 7.14 -7.01
CA PRO A 251 -13.82 7.84 -5.78
C PRO A 251 -13.85 7.01 -4.50
N TYR A 252 -14.47 5.83 -4.55
CA TYR A 252 -14.66 4.96 -3.38
C TYR A 252 -13.62 3.83 -3.32
N GLU A 253 -12.92 3.60 -4.43
CA GLU A 253 -11.90 2.57 -4.55
C GLU A 253 -10.59 3.08 -3.96
N VAL A 254 -10.00 2.27 -3.08
CA VAL A 254 -8.79 2.63 -2.35
C VAL A 254 -7.59 1.76 -2.74
N LEU A 255 -7.81 0.68 -3.49
CA LEU A 255 -6.78 -0.24 -3.93
C LEU A 255 -7.16 -0.85 -5.28
N TYR A 256 -6.17 -0.95 -6.16
CA TYR A 256 -6.23 -1.66 -7.43
C TYR A 256 -5.29 -2.86 -7.37
N TYR A 257 -5.80 -4.05 -7.63
CA TYR A 257 -5.03 -5.30 -7.63
C TYR A 257 -4.99 -5.86 -9.05
N SER A 258 -3.78 -6.12 -9.55
CA SER A 258 -3.57 -6.74 -10.86
C SER A 258 -2.20 -7.40 -10.87
N ARG A 259 -2.16 -8.64 -10.42
CA ARG A 259 -0.90 -9.39 -10.34
C ARG A 259 -0.36 -9.64 -11.74
N GLU A 260 0.93 -9.37 -11.93
CA GLU A 260 1.60 -9.41 -13.25
C GLU A 260 1.06 -8.41 -14.29
N GLY A 261 0.18 -7.50 -13.88
CA GLY A 261 -0.30 -6.39 -14.68
C GLY A 261 0.61 -5.17 -14.65
N GLU A 262 0.02 -4.01 -14.93
CA GLU A 262 0.70 -2.72 -14.90
C GLU A 262 0.02 -1.77 -13.90
N PRO A 263 0.78 -0.92 -13.17
CA PRO A 263 0.20 0.14 -12.37
C PRO A 263 -0.64 1.13 -13.19
N LEU A 264 -1.65 1.70 -12.56
CA LEU A 264 -2.41 2.85 -13.05
C LEU A 264 -1.67 4.15 -12.70
N TRP A 265 -0.81 4.60 -13.60
CA TRP A 265 -0.01 5.82 -13.39
C TRP A 265 -0.87 7.08 -13.26
N LEU A 266 -0.53 7.93 -12.30
CA LEU A 266 -1.18 9.24 -12.13
C LEU A 266 -0.64 10.29 -13.08
N SER A 267 0.61 10.17 -13.52
CA SER A 267 1.16 11.11 -14.49
C SER A 267 2.15 10.49 -15.46
N ASP A 268 2.13 10.95 -16.70
CA ASP A 268 3.15 10.69 -17.71
C ASP A 268 4.53 11.26 -17.32
N LYS A 269 4.58 12.20 -16.37
CA LYS A 269 5.82 12.75 -15.81
C LYS A 269 6.53 11.78 -14.86
N THR A 270 5.80 10.80 -14.33
CA THR A 270 6.35 9.82 -13.40
C THR A 270 7.28 8.88 -14.15
N LYS A 271 8.55 8.87 -13.76
CA LYS A 271 9.52 7.91 -14.29
C LYS A 271 9.14 6.51 -13.85
N ARG A 272 8.78 5.67 -14.83
CA ARG A 272 8.38 4.28 -14.59
C ARG A 272 9.60 3.48 -14.11
N PRO A 273 9.45 2.68 -13.05
CA PRO A 273 10.54 1.88 -12.55
C PRO A 273 10.83 0.73 -13.53
N VAL A 274 12.11 0.34 -13.63
CA VAL A 274 12.55 -0.77 -14.50
C VAL A 274 12.71 -2.02 -13.66
N ILE A 275 12.15 -3.14 -14.12
CA ILE A 275 12.31 -4.42 -13.47
C ILE A 275 13.65 -5.03 -13.88
N ALA A 276 14.54 -5.22 -12.89
CA ALA A 276 15.84 -5.84 -13.10
C ALA A 276 15.66 -7.25 -13.72
N GLY A 277 16.43 -7.53 -14.78
CA GLY A 277 16.39 -8.82 -15.49
C GLY A 277 15.48 -8.88 -16.71
N ILE A 278 14.64 -7.85 -16.95
CA ILE A 278 13.81 -7.72 -18.16
C ILE A 278 14.47 -6.81 -19.22
N GLU A 279 15.60 -6.17 -18.88
CA GLU A 279 16.32 -5.14 -19.66
C GLU A 279 16.84 -5.56 -21.06
N LYS A 280 16.60 -6.80 -21.53
CA LYS A 280 17.11 -7.29 -22.83
C LYS A 280 16.14 -7.21 -24.02
N THR A 281 14.95 -6.61 -23.90
CA THR A 281 13.95 -6.63 -25.00
C THR A 281 13.43 -5.28 -25.48
N MET A 282 13.99 -4.16 -25.02
CA MET A 282 13.70 -2.84 -25.60
C MET A 282 14.88 -2.37 -26.46
N GLU A 283 15.00 -2.95 -27.66
CA GLU A 283 15.73 -2.27 -28.73
C GLU A 283 14.99 -0.96 -29.07
N PRO A 284 15.68 0.18 -29.16
CA PRO A 284 15.08 1.40 -29.67
C PRO A 284 14.72 1.18 -31.14
N LYS A 285 13.46 1.38 -31.50
CA LYS A 285 13.04 1.49 -32.90
C LYS A 285 13.81 2.65 -33.52
N SER A 286 14.81 2.31 -34.34
CA SER A 286 15.51 3.24 -35.21
C SER A 286 14.53 3.78 -36.25
N GLU A 287 14.24 5.08 -36.18
CA GLU A 287 13.75 5.84 -37.32
C GLU A 287 14.97 6.31 -38.15
N ASP A 288 14.89 6.06 -39.45
CA ASP A 288 15.88 6.47 -40.45
C ASP A 288 15.87 7.99 -40.68
N SER A 289 17.08 8.56 -40.76
CA SER A 289 17.50 9.79 -41.46
C SER A 289 16.91 11.13 -40.97
N SER A 290 17.65 12.24 -40.82
CA SER A 290 18.89 12.70 -41.45
C SER A 290 19.59 13.73 -40.56
N ALA A 291 20.92 13.82 -40.72
CA ALA A 291 21.81 14.73 -40.02
C ALA A 291 21.49 16.23 -40.24
N ASP A 292 21.66 17.02 -39.18
CA ASP A 292 22.26 18.36 -39.24
C ASP A 292 22.91 18.70 -37.89
N GLU A 293 24.18 19.10 -37.96
CA GLU A 293 25.01 19.56 -36.84
C GLU A 293 24.68 21.02 -36.51
N SER A 294 24.34 21.34 -35.26
CA SER A 294 24.82 22.56 -34.60
C SER A 294 24.56 22.56 -33.08
N ASP A 295 25.65 22.69 -32.35
CA ASP A 295 25.86 23.53 -31.17
C ASP A 295 24.66 23.85 -30.25
N THR A 296 24.67 23.31 -29.03
CA THR A 296 24.81 24.09 -27.77
C THR A 296 24.60 23.17 -26.55
N GLY A 297 25.33 23.46 -25.47
CA GLY A 297 25.55 22.57 -24.32
C GLY A 297 24.34 21.84 -23.76
N HIS A 298 24.39 20.52 -23.78
CA HIS A 298 23.51 19.67 -22.99
C HIS A 298 24.01 19.61 -21.54
N ILE A 299 23.27 20.28 -20.66
CA ILE A 299 23.23 19.99 -19.24
C ILE A 299 22.87 18.50 -19.12
N VAL A 300 23.82 17.72 -18.61
CA VAL A 300 23.64 16.30 -18.34
C VAL A 300 22.72 16.20 -17.12
N ASP A 301 21.42 16.09 -17.34
CA ASP A 301 20.46 15.75 -16.27
C ASP A 301 20.51 14.22 -16.10
N GLU A 302 21.59 13.74 -15.48
CA GLU A 302 21.76 12.36 -14.98
C GLU A 302 20.70 12.11 -13.88
N LEU A 303 19.46 11.91 -14.30
CA LEU A 303 18.34 11.66 -13.41
C LEU A 303 18.14 10.15 -13.26
N GLU A 304 18.66 9.60 -12.16
CA GLU A 304 18.58 8.19 -11.74
C GLU A 304 17.20 7.55 -12.02
N GLN A 305 17.19 6.46 -12.79
CA GLN A 305 16.01 5.65 -13.04
C GLN A 305 15.83 4.65 -11.89
N THR A 306 14.63 4.58 -11.31
CA THR A 306 14.36 3.64 -10.20
C THR A 306 14.33 2.20 -10.72
N ILE A 307 15.17 1.33 -10.15
CA ILE A 307 15.24 -0.09 -10.52
C ILE A 307 14.51 -0.92 -9.45
N ILE A 308 13.58 -1.78 -9.87
CA ILE A 308 13.00 -2.82 -9.02
C ILE A 308 13.95 -4.03 -9.03
N PRO A 309 14.63 -4.34 -7.92
CA PRO A 309 15.58 -5.43 -7.89
C PRO A 309 14.90 -6.80 -8.04
N MET A 310 15.66 -7.81 -8.43
CA MET A 310 15.22 -9.22 -8.42
C MET A 310 14.96 -9.70 -6.98
N CYS A 311 14.15 -10.75 -6.85
CA CYS A 311 13.82 -11.35 -5.57
C CYS A 311 15.09 -11.79 -4.83
N GLU A 312 15.29 -11.26 -3.62
CA GLU A 312 16.47 -11.55 -2.79
C GLU A 312 16.53 -13.01 -2.34
N ASN A 313 15.40 -13.72 -2.36
CA ASN A 313 15.31 -15.11 -1.92
C ASN A 313 15.62 -16.13 -3.02
N CYS A 314 15.13 -15.92 -4.24
CA CYS A 314 15.26 -16.90 -5.33
C CYS A 314 15.89 -16.36 -6.62
N GLY A 315 16.19 -15.06 -6.69
CA GLY A 315 16.75 -14.41 -7.87
C GLY A 315 15.78 -14.24 -9.05
N SER A 316 14.51 -14.62 -8.93
CA SER A 316 13.51 -14.38 -9.98
C SER A 316 13.12 -12.90 -10.07
N VAL A 317 12.63 -12.48 -11.24
CA VAL A 317 12.10 -11.12 -11.42
C VAL A 317 10.93 -10.85 -10.47
N ARG A 318 10.73 -9.58 -10.14
CA ARG A 318 9.52 -9.15 -9.45
C ARG A 318 8.49 -8.66 -10.46
N SER A 319 7.22 -8.84 -10.15
CA SER A 319 6.10 -8.32 -10.93
C SER A 319 5.24 -7.40 -10.08
N PHE A 320 4.47 -6.54 -10.73
CA PHE A 320 3.49 -5.70 -10.06
C PHE A 320 2.41 -6.59 -9.41
N GLU A 321 2.00 -6.23 -8.20
CA GLU A 321 0.99 -6.97 -7.43
C GLU A 321 -0.28 -6.14 -7.25
N PHE A 322 -0.14 -5.00 -6.58
CA PHE A 322 -1.24 -4.08 -6.32
C PHE A 322 -0.74 -2.66 -6.14
N GLN A 323 -1.67 -1.73 -6.24
CA GLN A 323 -1.49 -0.31 -6.11
C GLN A 323 -2.48 0.23 -5.09
N VAL A 324 -1.98 0.97 -4.10
CA VAL A 324 -2.80 1.76 -3.18
C VAL A 324 -3.13 3.09 -3.85
N LEU A 325 -4.42 3.38 -3.94
CA LEU A 325 -4.94 4.58 -4.59
C LEU A 325 -5.00 5.75 -3.59
N PRO A 326 -4.85 7.01 -4.03
CA PRO A 326 -4.80 8.19 -3.15
C PRO A 326 -6.08 8.39 -2.32
N GLN A 327 -7.21 7.84 -2.77
CA GLN A 327 -8.50 7.84 -2.06
C GLN A 327 -8.38 7.28 -0.63
N ILE A 328 -7.42 6.39 -0.37
CA ILE A 328 -7.20 5.83 0.97
C ILE A 328 -6.76 6.89 1.99
N LEU A 329 -6.13 7.98 1.56
CA LEU A 329 -5.61 9.04 2.44
C LEU A 329 -6.70 9.62 3.34
N HIS A 330 -7.94 9.71 2.82
CA HIS A 330 -9.11 10.12 3.59
C HIS A 330 -9.33 9.26 4.85
N TYR A 331 -9.08 7.95 4.76
CA TYR A 331 -9.29 7.00 5.84
C TYR A 331 -8.07 6.86 6.76
N LEU A 332 -6.87 7.19 6.28
CA LEU A 332 -5.65 7.20 7.11
C LEU A 332 -5.70 8.32 8.15
N ASN A 333 -6.37 9.44 7.83
CA ASN A 333 -6.53 10.62 8.69
C ASN A 333 -5.19 11.07 9.32
N SER A 334 -4.18 11.23 8.47
CA SER A 334 -2.82 11.60 8.87
C SER A 334 -2.31 12.76 8.03
N ASP A 335 -1.94 13.85 8.68
CA ASP A 335 -1.40 15.05 8.01
C ASP A 335 0.02 14.89 7.48
N ARG A 336 0.67 13.76 7.77
CA ARG A 336 2.08 13.51 7.40
C ARG A 336 2.23 12.53 6.26
N ILE A 337 1.26 11.64 6.06
CA ILE A 337 1.33 10.63 5.01
C ILE A 337 0.68 11.24 3.78
N ASP A 338 1.48 11.48 2.75
CA ASP A 338 1.02 12.02 1.48
C ASP A 338 1.75 11.31 0.34
N PHE A 339 0.99 10.90 -0.67
CA PHE A 339 1.48 10.20 -1.85
C PHE A 339 0.44 10.32 -2.97
N GLY A 340 0.91 10.31 -4.22
CA GLY A 340 0.02 10.11 -5.36
C GLY A 340 -0.44 8.65 -5.37
N SER A 341 0.50 7.72 -5.45
CA SER A 341 0.16 6.30 -5.38
C SER A 341 1.30 5.43 -4.84
N ILE A 342 0.97 4.27 -4.27
CA ILE A 342 1.92 3.28 -3.78
C ILE A 342 1.76 1.99 -4.58
N SER A 343 2.72 1.64 -5.42
CA SER A 343 2.76 0.36 -6.12
C SER A 343 3.64 -0.64 -5.37
N VAL A 344 3.16 -1.86 -5.19
CA VAL A 344 3.89 -2.95 -4.55
C VAL A 344 4.28 -3.99 -5.60
N TYR A 345 5.55 -4.39 -5.59
CA TYR A 345 6.12 -5.39 -6.47
C TYR A 345 6.58 -6.59 -5.66
N THR A 346 6.15 -7.79 -6.04
CA THR A 346 6.47 -9.03 -5.33
C THR A 346 7.16 -10.04 -6.25
N CYS A 347 7.73 -11.11 -5.70
CA CYS A 347 8.32 -12.19 -6.49
C CYS A 347 7.29 -12.84 -7.44
N SER A 348 7.58 -12.87 -8.75
CA SER A 348 6.64 -13.41 -9.75
C SER A 348 6.29 -14.88 -9.50
N LYS A 349 7.30 -15.69 -9.12
CA LYS A 349 7.14 -17.12 -8.82
C LYS A 349 6.48 -17.44 -7.48
N SER A 350 6.15 -16.42 -6.69
CA SER A 350 5.78 -16.59 -5.28
C SER A 350 6.71 -17.55 -4.52
N CYS A 351 8.02 -17.42 -4.73
CA CYS A 351 9.01 -18.41 -4.30
C CYS A 351 8.85 -18.81 -2.83
N LYS A 352 9.09 -20.09 -2.51
CA LYS A 352 9.03 -20.65 -1.15
C LYS A 352 9.77 -19.78 -0.13
N ILE A 353 9.07 -19.47 0.97
CA ILE A 353 9.61 -18.73 2.11
C ILE A 353 9.63 -19.69 3.30
N GLU A 354 10.81 -19.91 3.90
CA GLU A 354 10.94 -20.78 5.08
C GLU A 354 11.11 -19.92 6.34
N ASN A 355 10.17 -20.06 7.28
CA ASN A 355 10.24 -19.50 8.63
C ASN A 355 10.64 -18.01 8.69
N LYS A 356 10.10 -17.20 7.77
CA LYS A 356 10.33 -15.76 7.72
C LYS A 356 9.24 -15.05 6.91
N TYR A 357 9.30 -13.72 6.93
CA TYR A 357 8.59 -12.86 6.00
C TYR A 357 9.58 -12.35 4.96
N GLN A 358 9.20 -12.40 3.68
CA GLN A 358 10.04 -11.89 2.61
C GLN A 358 9.82 -10.39 2.42
N LYS A 359 10.88 -9.59 2.46
CA LYS A 359 10.81 -8.17 2.11
C LYS A 359 10.52 -8.01 0.61
N GLU A 360 9.52 -7.18 0.31
CA GLU A 360 9.10 -6.85 -1.05
C GLU A 360 9.30 -5.36 -1.33
N VAL A 361 9.16 -4.97 -2.60
CA VAL A 361 9.54 -3.63 -3.06
C VAL A 361 8.31 -2.75 -3.14
N VAL A 362 8.46 -1.53 -2.62
CA VAL A 362 7.44 -0.48 -2.69
C VAL A 362 7.97 0.65 -3.56
N PHE A 363 7.18 1.06 -4.54
CA PHE A 363 7.40 2.24 -5.35
C PHE A 363 6.35 3.29 -5.00
N MET A 364 6.79 4.49 -4.63
CA MET A 364 5.89 5.60 -4.34
C MET A 364 5.94 6.61 -5.49
N GLU A 365 4.81 6.78 -6.15
CA GLU A 365 4.56 7.89 -7.05
C GLU A 365 4.17 9.12 -6.23
N LYS A 366 4.87 10.24 -6.45
CA LYS A 366 4.52 11.53 -5.85
C LYS A 366 3.30 12.11 -6.56
N ASP A 367 2.51 12.89 -5.84
CA ASP A 367 1.46 13.66 -6.48
C ASP A 367 2.08 14.83 -7.27
N TYR A 368 1.88 14.81 -8.59
CA TYR A 368 2.33 15.87 -9.51
C TYR A 368 1.23 16.88 -9.84
N SER A 369 0.01 16.68 -9.33
CA SER A 369 -1.19 17.47 -9.67
C SER A 369 -1.06 18.95 -9.32
N LEU A 370 -0.25 19.27 -8.30
CA LEU A 370 -0.07 20.63 -7.77
C LEU A 370 1.29 21.26 -8.11
N ILE A 371 2.13 20.63 -8.94
CA ILE A 371 3.44 21.22 -9.29
C ILE A 371 3.24 22.20 -10.45
N PRO A 372 3.31 23.54 -10.24
CA PRO A 372 3.28 24.49 -11.34
C PRO A 372 4.47 24.19 -12.27
N LYS A 373 4.24 24.22 -13.59
CA LYS A 373 5.35 24.20 -14.55
C LYS A 373 6.30 25.32 -14.18
N LYS A 374 7.61 25.05 -14.11
CA LYS A 374 8.61 26.11 -14.21
C LYS A 374 8.26 26.89 -15.47
N THR A 375 7.76 28.11 -15.33
CA THR A 375 7.61 29.03 -16.44
C THR A 375 9.01 29.19 -16.99
N ILE A 376 9.27 28.63 -18.17
CA ILE A 376 10.47 28.96 -18.91
C ILE A 376 10.29 30.43 -19.26
N ILE A 377 10.92 31.29 -18.47
CA ILE A 377 11.03 32.70 -18.77
C ILE A 377 11.95 32.76 -19.98
N ASN A 378 11.36 32.85 -21.17
CA ASN A 378 12.07 33.14 -22.41
C ASN A 378 12.64 34.56 -22.39
#